data_AF-A0A966H4B0-F1
#
_entry.id   AF-A0A966H4B0-F1
#
_cell.length_a   1.000
_cell.length_b   1.000
_cell.length_c   1.000
_cell.angle_alpha   90.00
_cell.angle_beta   90.00
_cell.angle_gamma   90.00
#
_symmetry.space_group_name_H-M   'P 1'
#
loop_
_entity.id
_entity.type
_entity.pdbx_description
1 polymer ?
#
loop_
_entity_poly.entity_id
_entity_poly.type
_entity_poly.pdbx_seq_one_letter_code
_entity_poly.pdbx_strand_id
1 'polypeptide(L)'
;MRELKQIDFSQKSFIANGVEYFIEKEISIQRSVFAEAAKMELEAGIRVGKWEEDWAKVYDLANQQKFADIVVLAYNNRRGFRNFFEDASPVLKLCACFINAADEDRRFINDDLVAKKVKDWTEEGITQASFFAFAVAFLKTEAESSKSAMQSISDLQNELREKMTALSTPISE
;
A
#
# COMPACT_ATOMS: atom_id res chain seq x y z
N MET A 1 6.62 -24.99 -21.30
CA MET A 1 6.13 -24.06 -20.26
C MET A 1 5.94 -22.70 -20.91
N ARG A 2 4.85 -21.98 -20.64
CA ARG A 2 4.76 -20.57 -21.03
C ARG A 2 5.60 -19.76 -20.03
N GLU A 3 6.48 -18.92 -20.53
CA GLU A 3 7.29 -18.03 -19.68
C GLU A 3 6.42 -16.91 -19.10
N LEU A 4 6.77 -16.44 -17.90
CA LEU A 4 6.10 -15.31 -17.27
C LEU A 4 6.47 -14.00 -17.99
N LYS A 5 5.49 -13.12 -18.18
CA LYS A 5 5.67 -11.82 -18.83
C LYS A 5 6.12 -10.78 -17.81
N GLN A 6 7.14 -9.99 -18.17
CA GLN A 6 7.52 -8.80 -17.41
C GLN A 6 6.86 -7.56 -18.03
N ILE A 7 6.40 -6.65 -17.18
CA ILE A 7 5.90 -5.33 -17.60
C ILE A 7 7.04 -4.32 -17.55
N ASP A 8 7.19 -3.57 -18.63
CA ASP A 8 7.94 -2.32 -18.66
C ASP A 8 7.00 -1.15 -18.34
N PHE A 9 6.97 -0.71 -17.08
CA PHE A 9 6.11 0.38 -16.63
C PHE A 9 6.51 1.75 -17.22
N SER A 10 7.67 1.86 -17.89
CA SER A 10 8.07 3.11 -18.55
C SER A 10 7.18 3.45 -19.75
N GLN A 11 6.53 2.45 -20.35
CA GLN A 11 5.62 2.64 -21.48
C GLN A 11 4.26 3.25 -21.10
N LYS A 12 4.00 3.46 -19.80
CA LYS A 12 2.75 4.01 -19.23
C LYS A 12 1.47 3.24 -19.58
N SER A 13 1.57 2.15 -20.32
CA SER A 13 0.45 1.29 -20.67
C SER A 13 0.93 -0.12 -20.99
N PHE A 14 0.04 -1.10 -20.89
CA PHE A 14 0.28 -2.48 -21.30
C PHE A 14 -1.06 -3.19 -21.58
N ILE A 15 -1.01 -4.31 -22.28
CA ILE A 15 -2.19 -5.16 -22.53
C ILE A 15 -2.10 -6.39 -21.64
N ALA A 16 -3.20 -6.74 -20.97
CA ALA A 16 -3.34 -8.00 -20.26
C ALA A 16 -4.74 -8.58 -20.47
N ASN A 17 -4.81 -9.84 -20.87
CA ASN A 17 -6.05 -10.54 -21.18
C ASN A 17 -6.92 -9.82 -22.23
N GLY A 18 -6.28 -9.15 -23.20
CA GLY A 18 -6.95 -8.33 -24.20
C GLY A 18 -7.46 -6.98 -23.70
N VAL A 19 -7.23 -6.62 -22.44
CA VAL A 19 -7.60 -5.33 -21.85
C VAL A 19 -6.38 -4.41 -21.86
N GLU A 20 -6.55 -3.18 -22.35
CA GLU A 20 -5.53 -2.13 -22.30
C GLU A 20 -5.58 -1.42 -20.95
N TYR A 21 -4.43 -1.40 -20.27
CA TYR A 21 -4.23 -0.74 -18.99
C TYR A 21 -3.32 0.48 -19.14
N PHE A 22 -3.64 1.54 -18.40
CA PHE A 22 -2.87 2.78 -18.30
C PHE A 22 -2.33 2.96 -16.88
N ILE A 23 -1.08 3.38 -16.78
CA ILE A 23 -0.39 3.64 -15.53
C ILE A 23 -0.48 5.15 -15.25
N GLU A 24 -1.27 5.50 -14.25
CA GLU A 24 -1.54 6.88 -13.86
C GLU A 24 -0.57 7.34 -12.78
N LYS A 25 -0.21 8.63 -12.80
CA LYS A 25 0.59 9.26 -11.73
C LYS A 25 -0.27 9.77 -10.58
N GLU A 26 -1.51 10.15 -10.90
CA GLU A 26 -2.46 10.76 -9.99
C GLU A 26 -3.70 9.88 -9.91
N ILE A 27 -4.29 9.82 -8.72
CA ILE A 27 -5.45 8.98 -8.43
C ILE A 27 -6.51 9.80 -7.70
N SER A 28 -7.77 9.36 -7.77
CA SER A 28 -8.85 10.00 -7.03
C SER A 28 -8.67 9.87 -5.51
N ILE A 29 -9.39 10.69 -4.75
CA ILE A 29 -9.40 10.62 -3.27
C ILE A 29 -9.84 9.23 -2.80
N GLN A 30 -10.86 8.63 -3.41
CA GLN A 30 -11.30 7.29 -3.02
C GLN A 30 -10.20 6.25 -3.23
N ARG A 31 -9.51 6.32 -4.38
CA ARG A 31 -8.37 5.45 -4.67
C ARG A 31 -7.20 5.72 -3.76
N SER A 32 -6.97 6.96 -3.35
CA SER A 32 -5.90 7.28 -2.39
C SER A 32 -6.20 6.66 -1.04
N VAL A 33 -7.44 6.72 -0.54
CA VAL A 33 -7.85 6.03 0.70
C VAL A 33 -7.66 4.52 0.57
N PHE A 34 -8.01 3.93 -0.57
CA PHE A 34 -7.80 2.50 -0.82
C PHE A 34 -6.32 2.14 -0.91
N ALA A 35 -5.50 2.99 -1.55
CA ALA A 35 -4.06 2.84 -1.63
C ALA A 35 -3.42 2.93 -0.23
N GLU A 36 -3.82 3.89 0.60
CA GLU A 36 -3.37 4.01 1.99
C GLU A 36 -3.69 2.75 2.79
N ALA A 37 -4.91 2.20 2.67
CA ALA A 37 -5.25 0.94 3.31
C ALA A 37 -4.34 -0.21 2.84
N ALA A 38 -4.08 -0.32 1.54
CA ALA A 38 -3.16 -1.32 0.99
C ALA A 38 -1.70 -1.12 1.44
N LYS A 39 -1.23 0.14 1.60
CA LYS A 39 0.09 0.45 2.18
C LYS A 39 0.16 0.02 3.63
N MET A 40 -0.83 0.40 4.43
CA MET A 40 -0.92 -0.03 5.82
C MET A 40 -0.95 -1.56 5.92
N GLU A 41 -1.65 -2.25 5.02
CA GLU A 41 -1.63 -3.72 4.93
C GLU A 41 -0.27 -4.28 4.51
N LEU A 42 0.49 -3.60 3.65
CA LEU A 42 1.82 -3.99 3.20
C LEU A 42 2.87 -3.79 4.30
N GLU A 43 2.83 -2.64 4.99
CA GLU A 43 3.64 -2.34 6.18
C GLU A 43 3.27 -3.29 7.32
N ALA A 44 1.97 -3.54 7.49
CA ALA A 44 1.47 -4.61 8.34
C ALA A 44 1.72 -5.99 7.75
N GLY A 45 2.14 -6.17 6.51
CA GLY A 45 2.53 -7.46 5.92
C GLY A 45 3.83 -7.99 6.53
N ILE A 46 4.55 -7.12 7.25
CA ILE A 46 5.56 -7.45 8.26
C ILE A 46 4.94 -8.27 9.44
N ARG A 47 3.61 -8.48 9.48
CA ARG A 47 2.87 -9.33 10.45
C ARG A 47 3.06 -10.83 10.29
N VAL A 48 4.03 -11.33 9.53
CA VAL A 48 4.61 -12.65 9.87
C VAL A 48 5.03 -12.63 11.35
N GLY A 49 5.59 -11.50 11.83
CA GLY A 49 5.90 -11.29 13.24
C GLY A 49 4.67 -11.33 14.16
N LYS A 50 3.54 -10.71 13.79
CA LYS A 50 2.31 -10.77 14.61
C LYS A 50 1.70 -12.17 14.65
N TRP A 51 1.77 -12.91 13.55
CA TRP A 51 1.34 -14.30 13.54
C TRP A 51 2.23 -15.13 14.49
N GLU A 52 3.55 -14.96 14.43
CA GLU A 52 4.48 -15.58 15.38
C GLU A 52 4.21 -15.17 16.84
N GLU A 53 3.97 -13.89 17.10
CA GLU A 53 3.56 -13.35 18.41
C GLU A 53 2.24 -13.95 18.91
N ASP A 54 1.24 -14.09 18.03
CA ASP A 54 -0.05 -14.66 18.40
C ASP A 54 0.07 -16.17 18.70
N TRP A 55 0.98 -16.92 18.06
CA TRP A 55 1.26 -18.32 18.45
C TRP A 55 2.12 -18.44 19.70
N ALA A 56 3.09 -17.56 19.91
CA ALA A 56 3.81 -17.47 21.18
C ALA A 56 2.80 -17.20 22.33
N LYS A 57 1.83 -16.33 22.10
CA LYS A 57 0.75 -16.05 23.04
C LYS A 57 -0.20 -17.23 23.24
N VAL A 58 -0.50 -18.02 22.20
CA VAL A 58 -1.23 -19.29 22.36
C VAL A 58 -0.47 -20.24 23.28
N TYR A 59 0.86 -20.37 23.13
CA TYR A 59 1.70 -21.21 23.99
C TYR A 59 1.67 -20.74 25.45
N ASP A 60 1.78 -19.43 25.69
CA ASP A 60 1.69 -18.87 27.04
C ASP A 60 0.32 -19.07 27.69
N LEU A 61 -0.76 -18.86 26.92
CA LEU A 61 -2.13 -19.10 27.39
C LEU A 61 -2.39 -20.59 27.67
N ALA A 62 -1.78 -21.50 26.91
CA ALA A 62 -1.84 -22.94 27.15
C ALA A 62 -1.15 -23.33 28.46
N ASN A 63 0.02 -22.77 28.74
CA ASN A 63 0.72 -22.96 30.03
C ASN A 63 -0.10 -22.42 31.21
N GLN A 64 -0.88 -21.36 30.99
CA GLN A 64 -1.79 -20.78 31.99
C GLN A 64 -3.16 -21.48 32.08
N GLN A 65 -3.40 -22.53 31.29
CA GLN A 65 -4.69 -23.25 31.21
C GLN A 65 -5.88 -22.34 30.86
N LYS A 66 -5.64 -21.24 30.14
CA LYS A 66 -6.65 -20.27 29.70
C LYS A 66 -7.29 -20.68 28.37
N PHE A 67 -7.93 -21.83 28.36
CA PHE A 67 -8.44 -22.44 27.12
C PHE A 67 -9.48 -21.59 26.37
N ALA A 68 -10.30 -20.83 27.08
CA ALA A 68 -11.27 -19.93 26.43
C ALA A 68 -10.58 -18.84 25.58
N ASP A 69 -9.51 -18.24 26.10
CA ASP A 69 -8.74 -17.21 25.40
C ASP A 69 -7.99 -17.79 24.19
N ILE A 70 -7.47 -19.02 24.33
CA ILE A 70 -6.83 -19.75 23.23
C ILE A 70 -7.81 -19.96 22.07
N VAL A 71 -9.04 -20.40 22.37
CA VAL A 71 -10.05 -20.67 21.34
C VAL A 71 -10.43 -19.39 20.59
N VAL A 72 -10.59 -18.26 21.30
CA VAL A 72 -10.87 -16.96 20.67
C VAL A 72 -9.71 -16.51 19.79
N LEU A 73 -8.48 -16.60 20.28
CA LEU A 73 -7.29 -16.20 19.53
C LEU A 73 -7.07 -17.08 18.29
N ALA A 74 -7.22 -18.40 18.42
CA ALA A 74 -7.13 -19.35 17.31
C ALA A 74 -8.25 -19.14 16.27
N TYR A 75 -9.47 -18.84 16.71
CA TYR A 75 -10.59 -18.52 15.80
C TYR A 75 -10.32 -17.23 15.00
N ASN A 76 -9.83 -16.19 15.66
CA ASN A 76 -9.47 -14.92 15.02
C ASN A 76 -8.33 -15.10 14.02
N ASN A 77 -7.30 -15.88 14.38
CA ASN A 77 -6.19 -16.23 13.48
C ASN A 77 -6.66 -17.03 12.27
N ARG A 78 -7.52 -18.04 12.48
CA ARG A 78 -8.10 -18.83 11.39
C ARG A 78 -8.90 -17.97 10.41
N ARG A 79 -9.67 -17.01 10.91
CA ARG A 79 -10.43 -16.06 10.08
C ARG A 79 -9.49 -15.14 9.29
N GLY A 80 -8.44 -14.62 9.91
CA GLY A 80 -7.44 -13.80 9.23
C GLY A 80 -6.68 -14.59 8.15
N PHE A 81 -6.34 -15.86 8.41
CA PHE A 81 -5.63 -16.71 7.47
C PHE A 81 -6.47 -17.11 6.26
N ARG A 82 -7.79 -17.34 6.42
CA ARG A 82 -8.67 -17.62 5.27
C ARG A 82 -8.71 -16.43 4.31
N ASN A 83 -8.86 -15.23 4.86
CA ASN A 83 -8.89 -14.01 4.05
C ASN A 83 -7.55 -13.75 3.33
N PHE A 84 -6.41 -14.20 3.89
CA PHE A 84 -5.09 -14.04 3.27
C PHE A 84 -4.92 -14.74 1.91
N PHE A 85 -5.59 -15.87 1.68
CA PHE A 85 -5.54 -16.58 0.39
C PHE A 85 -6.66 -16.19 -0.57
N GLU A 86 -7.75 -15.63 -0.04
CA GLU A 86 -8.91 -15.20 -0.82
C GLU A 86 -8.75 -13.76 -1.33
N ASP A 87 -8.03 -12.91 -0.61
CA ASP A 87 -7.82 -11.51 -0.96
C ASP A 87 -6.59 -11.31 -1.87
N ALA A 88 -6.68 -10.32 -2.76
CA ALA A 88 -5.53 -9.86 -3.52
C ALA A 88 -4.42 -9.38 -2.58
N SER A 89 -3.15 -9.65 -2.93
CA SER A 89 -2.04 -9.19 -2.11
C SER A 89 -2.02 -7.66 -1.98
N PRO A 90 -1.56 -7.11 -0.84
CA PRO A 90 -1.49 -5.65 -0.64
C PRO A 90 -0.70 -4.93 -1.73
N VAL A 91 0.33 -5.58 -2.29
CA VAL A 91 1.10 -5.08 -3.44
C VAL A 91 0.20 -4.91 -4.66
N LEU A 92 -0.61 -5.90 -4.98
CA LEU A 92 -1.51 -5.87 -6.12
C LEU A 92 -2.67 -4.88 -5.90
N LYS A 93 -3.21 -4.79 -4.68
CA LYS A 93 -4.19 -3.76 -4.30
C LYS A 93 -3.63 -2.35 -4.53
N LEU A 94 -2.40 -2.09 -4.07
CA LEU A 94 -1.73 -0.81 -4.29
C LEU A 94 -1.53 -0.52 -5.78
N CYS A 95 -1.03 -1.49 -6.55
CA CYS A 95 -0.83 -1.33 -8.00
C CYS A 95 -2.14 -1.05 -8.73
N ALA A 96 -3.24 -1.73 -8.35
CA ALA A 96 -4.55 -1.56 -8.97
C ALA A 96 -5.13 -0.15 -8.81
N CYS A 97 -4.73 0.61 -7.79
CA CYS A 97 -5.12 2.01 -7.65
C CYS A 97 -4.59 2.88 -8.78
N PHE A 98 -3.38 2.58 -9.28
CA PHE A 98 -2.66 3.37 -10.29
C PHE A 98 -2.76 2.80 -11.71
N ILE A 99 -3.10 1.53 -11.85
CA ILE A 99 -3.20 0.85 -13.15
C ILE A 99 -4.67 0.71 -13.52
N ASN A 100 -5.15 1.44 -14.54
CA ASN A 100 -6.57 1.55 -14.90
C ASN A 100 -6.87 0.98 -16.28
N ALA A 101 -7.95 0.20 -16.40
CA ALA A 101 -8.41 -0.23 -17.72
C ALA A 101 -8.95 0.97 -18.50
N ALA A 102 -8.90 0.89 -19.84
CA ALA A 102 -9.37 1.96 -20.73
C ALA A 102 -10.81 2.41 -20.44
N ASP A 103 -11.68 1.48 -20.06
CA ASP A 103 -13.12 1.63 -19.84
C ASP A 103 -13.53 1.90 -18.38
N GLU A 104 -12.55 2.05 -17.47
CA GLU A 104 -12.79 2.16 -16.04
C GLU A 104 -13.04 3.60 -15.55
N ASP A 105 -13.97 3.74 -14.59
CA ASP A 105 -14.14 5.01 -13.86
C ASP A 105 -12.97 5.22 -12.88
N ARG A 106 -12.06 6.12 -13.26
CA ARG A 106 -10.88 6.51 -12.47
C ARG A 106 -11.22 7.12 -11.12
N ARG A 107 -12.48 7.47 -10.85
CA ARG A 107 -12.90 8.02 -9.56
C ARG A 107 -13.13 6.94 -8.51
N PHE A 108 -13.41 5.71 -8.92
CA PHE A 108 -13.88 4.64 -8.05
C PHE A 108 -12.95 3.42 -8.07
N ILE A 109 -12.79 2.78 -6.92
CA ILE A 109 -12.17 1.45 -6.79
C ILE A 109 -12.79 0.69 -5.63
N ASN A 110 -12.86 -0.63 -5.75
CA ASN A 110 -13.28 -1.57 -4.72
C ASN A 110 -12.59 -2.93 -4.95
N ASP A 111 -12.80 -3.87 -4.02
CA ASP A 111 -12.18 -5.20 -4.08
C ASP A 111 -12.56 -6.00 -5.34
N ASP A 112 -13.81 -5.90 -5.81
CA ASP A 112 -14.24 -6.59 -7.04
C ASP A 112 -13.46 -6.12 -8.27
N LEU A 113 -13.22 -4.82 -8.37
CA LEU A 113 -12.47 -4.23 -9.46
C LEU A 113 -10.98 -4.61 -9.39
N VAL A 114 -10.42 -4.67 -8.18
CA VAL A 114 -9.05 -5.18 -7.96
C VAL A 114 -8.97 -6.65 -8.36
N ALA A 115 -9.91 -7.49 -7.91
CA ALA A 115 -9.94 -8.91 -8.22
C ALA A 115 -10.05 -9.17 -9.72
N LYS A 116 -10.88 -8.37 -10.43
CA LYS A 116 -10.96 -8.43 -11.90
C LYS A 116 -9.60 -8.16 -12.56
N LYS A 117 -8.93 -7.07 -12.19
CA LYS A 117 -7.60 -6.72 -12.72
C LYS A 117 -6.57 -7.80 -12.45
N VAL A 118 -6.52 -8.31 -11.21
CA VAL A 118 -5.58 -9.36 -10.81
C VAL A 118 -5.82 -10.65 -11.61
N LYS A 119 -7.09 -10.98 -11.87
CA LYS A 119 -7.44 -12.11 -12.74
C LYS A 119 -6.90 -11.90 -14.16
N ASP A 120 -7.10 -10.72 -14.75
CA ASP A 120 -6.59 -10.39 -16.09
C ASP A 120 -5.05 -10.49 -16.14
N TRP A 121 -4.37 -9.98 -15.11
CA TRP A 121 -2.90 -10.07 -15.02
C TRP A 121 -2.40 -11.51 -14.85
N THR A 122 -3.16 -12.32 -14.12
CA THR A 122 -2.85 -13.74 -13.89
C THR A 122 -3.04 -14.56 -15.16
N GLU A 123 -4.15 -14.36 -15.88
CA GLU A 123 -4.46 -15.04 -17.15
C GLU A 123 -3.46 -14.67 -18.26
N GLU A 124 -3.00 -13.42 -18.27
CA GLU A 124 -1.93 -12.96 -19.15
C GLU A 124 -0.57 -13.60 -18.83
N GLY A 125 -0.39 -14.11 -17.61
CA GLY A 125 0.86 -14.68 -17.12
C GLY A 125 1.90 -13.63 -16.71
N ILE A 126 1.47 -12.47 -16.22
CA ILE A 126 2.37 -11.41 -15.76
C ILE A 126 3.00 -11.80 -14.42
N THR A 127 4.31 -11.58 -14.28
CA THR A 127 5.02 -11.87 -13.03
C THR A 127 4.67 -10.89 -11.91
N GLN A 128 4.49 -11.42 -10.69
CA GLN A 128 4.32 -10.62 -9.47
C GLN A 128 5.52 -9.69 -9.23
N ALA A 129 6.72 -10.08 -9.67
CA ALA A 129 7.94 -9.28 -9.50
C ALA A 129 7.83 -7.88 -10.16
N SER A 130 7.11 -7.77 -11.28
CA SER A 130 6.85 -6.49 -11.94
C SER A 130 6.03 -5.57 -11.04
N PHE A 131 4.94 -6.06 -10.46
CA PHE A 131 4.10 -5.29 -9.54
C PHE A 131 4.84 -4.90 -8.26
N PHE A 132 5.68 -5.79 -7.72
CA PHE A 132 6.50 -5.47 -6.56
C PHE A 132 7.50 -4.35 -6.85
N ALA A 133 8.20 -4.41 -7.99
CA ALA A 133 9.11 -3.35 -8.42
C ALA A 133 8.39 -2.01 -8.59
N PHE A 134 7.19 -2.01 -9.18
CA PHE A 134 6.35 -0.82 -9.31
C PHE A 134 5.95 -0.24 -7.95
N ALA A 135 5.44 -1.07 -7.04
CA ALA A 135 5.04 -0.65 -5.69
C ALA A 135 6.20 -0.04 -4.88
N VAL A 136 7.39 -0.67 -4.92
CA VAL A 136 8.58 -0.16 -4.22
C VAL A 136 9.05 1.17 -4.80
N ALA A 137 9.05 1.31 -6.13
CA ALA A 137 9.41 2.56 -6.78
C ALA A 137 8.47 3.69 -6.35
N PHE A 138 7.16 3.41 -6.31
CA PHE A 138 6.14 4.35 -5.86
C PHE A 138 6.36 4.79 -4.41
N LEU A 139 6.50 3.84 -3.48
CA LEU A 139 6.72 4.13 -2.05
C LEU A 139 7.98 4.95 -1.82
N LYS A 140 9.05 4.67 -2.58
CA LYS A 140 10.29 5.43 -2.50
C LYS A 140 10.08 6.90 -2.91
N THR A 141 9.42 7.13 -4.04
CA THR A 141 9.13 8.50 -4.53
C THR A 141 8.25 9.29 -3.55
N GLU A 142 7.28 8.62 -2.93
CA GLU A 142 6.43 9.25 -1.93
C GLU A 142 7.20 9.62 -0.64
N ALA A 143 8.07 8.72 -0.16
CA ALA A 143 8.93 8.99 0.99
C ALA A 143 9.88 10.18 0.72
N GLU A 144 10.46 10.25 -0.48
CA GLU A 144 11.30 11.37 -0.90
C GLU A 144 10.52 12.69 -0.97
N SER A 145 9.31 12.65 -1.53
CA SER A 145 8.42 13.82 -1.64
C SER A 145 7.99 14.33 -0.26
N SER A 146 7.66 13.42 0.66
CA SER A 146 7.29 13.76 2.03
C SER A 146 8.45 14.40 2.79
N LYS A 147 9.66 13.84 2.66
CA LYS A 147 10.88 14.42 3.25
C LYS A 147 11.16 15.82 2.72
N SER A 148 11.03 16.01 1.41
CA SER A 148 11.22 17.33 0.78
C SER A 148 10.20 18.35 1.30
N ALA A 149 8.92 17.96 1.38
CA ALA A 149 7.86 18.84 1.89
C ALA A 149 8.11 19.24 3.36
N MET A 150 8.51 18.28 4.21
CA MET A 150 8.84 18.55 5.61
C MET A 150 10.02 19.52 5.75
N GLN A 151 11.06 19.37 4.92
CA GLN A 151 12.18 20.30 4.91
C GLN A 151 11.73 21.71 4.53
N SER A 152 10.93 21.86 3.47
CA SER A 152 10.41 23.16 3.05
C SER A 152 9.54 23.83 4.12
N ILE A 153 8.72 23.06 4.84
CA ILE A 153 7.93 23.60 5.97
C ILE A 153 8.85 24.08 7.09
N SER A 154 9.89 23.32 7.43
CA SER A 154 10.88 23.71 8.44
C SER A 154 11.61 24.99 8.06
N ASP A 155 12.00 25.13 6.79
CA ASP A 155 12.70 26.32 6.29
C ASP A 155 11.79 27.56 6.39
N LEU A 156 10.52 27.43 5.99
CA LEU A 156 9.52 28.51 6.12
C LEU A 156 9.27 28.91 7.59
N GLN A 157 9.25 27.94 8.51
CA GLN A 157 9.10 28.23 9.94
C GLN A 157 10.30 29.01 10.49
N ASN A 158 11.52 28.67 10.06
CA ASN A 158 12.73 29.40 10.45
C ASN A 158 12.72 30.84 9.91
N GLU A 159 12.39 31.02 8.62
CA GLU A 159 12.30 32.35 8.01
C GLU A 159 11.24 33.22 8.69
N LEU A 160 10.06 32.65 9.00
CA LEU A 160 9.01 33.35 9.73
C LEU A 160 9.48 33.76 11.13
N ARG A 161 10.19 32.87 11.83
CA ARG A 161 10.74 33.15 13.16
C ARG A 161 11.76 34.28 13.14
N GLU A 162 12.68 34.27 12.18
CA GLU A 162 13.68 35.33 11.99
C GLU A 162 13.02 36.69 11.73
N LYS A 163 12.02 36.74 10.84
CA LYS A 163 11.26 37.98 10.55
C LYS A 163 10.52 38.50 11.78
N MET A 164 9.89 37.61 12.56
CA MET A 164 9.22 38.01 13.80
C MET A 164 10.19 38.55 14.84
N THR A 165 11.37 37.95 15.00
CA THR A 165 12.42 38.45 15.91
C THR A 165 12.93 39.82 15.47
N ALA A 166 13.15 40.04 14.16
CA ALA A 166 13.56 41.34 13.64
C ALA A 166 12.52 42.46 13.87
N LEU A 167 11.23 42.12 13.82
CA LEU A 167 10.12 43.06 14.06
C LEU A 167 9.89 43.39 15.55
N SER A 168 10.41 42.57 16.47
CA SER A 168 10.24 42.74 17.92
C SER A 168 11.45 43.37 18.62
N THR A 169 12.50 43.72 17.87
CA THR A 169 13.62 44.53 18.36
C THR A 169 13.14 45.98 18.63
N PRO A 170 13.26 46.53 19.86
CA PRO A 170 12.85 47.90 20.14
C PRO A 170 13.71 48.89 19.37
N ILE A 171 13.09 49.91 18.79
CA ILE A 171 13.79 51.07 18.24
C ILE A 171 14.41 51.80 19.43
N SER A 172 15.73 51.71 19.58
CA SER A 172 16.49 52.50 20.55
C SER A 172 16.38 53.98 20.17
N GLU A 173 15.80 54.78 21.06
CA GLU A 173 15.80 56.26 21.02
C GLU A 173 17.20 56.87 21.23
#